data_AF-A0A8S1JAQ8-F1
#
_entry.id   AF-A0A8S1JAQ8-F1
#
_cell.length_a   1.000
_cell.length_b   1.000
_cell.length_c   1.000
_cell.angle_alpha   90.00
_cell.angle_beta   90.00
_cell.angle_gamma   90.00
#
_symmetry.space_group_name_H-M   'P 1'
#
loop_
_entity.id
_entity.type
_entity.pdbx_description
1 polymer ?
#
loop_
_entity_poly.entity_id
_entity_poly.type
_entity_poly.pdbx_seq_one_letter_code
_entity_poly.pdbx_strand_id
1 'polypeptide(L)'
;HYLGIDVHDTGHVSRDSSLEPGVVLAVEPGLYIPDEEQYGAFRGLGVRIEDDVLITNKGPVVLSGELPVEAEEIEAIVGSGLNGLDYAASFERLASCGS
;
A
#
# COMPACT_ATOMS: atom_id res chain seq x y z
N HIS A 1 -5.41 -4.53 10.92
CA HIS A 1 -6.30 -5.06 12.03
C HIS A 1 -5.68 -6.34 12.63
N TYR A 2 -6.19 -6.93 13.72
CA TYR A 2 -5.71 -8.28 14.14
C TYR A 2 -6.07 -9.33 13.08
N LEU A 3 -5.21 -10.33 12.90
CA LEU A 3 -5.35 -11.36 11.89
C LEU A 3 -5.15 -12.75 12.51
N GLY A 4 -5.96 -13.71 12.10
CA GLY A 4 -5.88 -15.08 12.59
C GLY A 4 -6.80 -16.02 11.82
N ILE A 5 -7.70 -16.73 12.52
CA ILE A 5 -8.66 -17.64 11.85
C ILE A 5 -9.64 -16.83 11.01
N ASP A 6 -10.05 -15.66 11.51
CA ASP A 6 -10.83 -14.68 10.77
C ASP A 6 -9.90 -13.58 10.21
N VAL A 7 -10.29 -12.99 9.07
CA VAL A 7 -9.54 -11.88 8.45
C VAL A 7 -9.47 -10.69 9.39
N HIS A 8 -10.60 -10.33 10.01
CA HIS A 8 -10.66 -9.35 11.10
C HIS A 8 -10.84 -10.08 12.43
N ASP A 9 -9.77 -10.72 12.91
CA ASP A 9 -9.84 -11.52 14.13
C ASP A 9 -10.00 -10.65 15.39
N THR A 10 -10.46 -11.26 16.48
CA THR A 10 -10.48 -10.67 17.83
C THR A 10 -11.08 -9.27 17.92
N GLY A 11 -12.17 -9.00 17.19
CA GLY A 11 -12.82 -7.68 17.12
C GLY A 11 -13.31 -7.10 18.47
N HIS A 12 -13.30 -7.89 19.55
CA HIS A 12 -13.59 -7.44 20.92
C HIS A 12 -12.35 -6.98 21.71
N VAL A 13 -11.14 -7.28 21.22
CA VAL A 13 -9.89 -6.83 21.83
C VAL A 13 -9.65 -5.38 21.45
N SER A 14 -9.31 -4.55 22.44
CA SER A 14 -9.04 -3.14 22.19
C SER A 14 -7.84 -2.95 21.27
N ARG A 15 -7.93 -1.92 20.41
CA ARG A 15 -6.82 -1.48 19.55
C ARG A 15 -5.78 -0.64 20.28
N ASP A 16 -6.13 -0.11 21.46
CA ASP A 16 -5.22 0.67 22.31
C ASP A 16 -4.41 -0.22 23.28
N SER A 17 -4.67 -1.53 23.27
CA SER A 17 -3.90 -2.50 24.06
C SER A 17 -2.46 -2.59 23.57
N SER A 18 -1.52 -2.79 24.49
CA SER A 18 -0.12 -3.06 24.12
C SER A 18 -0.04 -4.36 23.31
N LEU A 19 0.78 -4.34 22.26
CA LEU A 19 1.01 -5.50 21.41
C LEU A 19 1.99 -6.45 22.09
N GLU A 20 1.53 -7.66 22.37
CA GLU A 20 2.33 -8.71 22.99
C GLU A 20 2.92 -9.68 21.94
N PRO A 21 4.06 -10.32 22.23
CA PRO A 21 4.62 -11.36 21.38
C PRO A 21 3.60 -12.47 21.06
N GLY A 22 3.50 -12.85 19.78
CA GLY A 22 2.54 -13.83 19.27
C GLY A 22 1.31 -13.22 18.60
N VAL A 23 1.07 -11.91 18.76
CA VAL A 23 0.03 -11.20 18.03
C VAL A 23 0.40 -11.09 16.56
N VAL A 24 -0.56 -11.34 15.67
CA VAL A 24 -0.46 -11.06 14.23
C VAL A 24 -1.47 -9.98 13.86
N LEU A 25 -1.04 -9.01 13.06
CA LEU A 25 -1.90 -7.95 12.56
C LEU A 25 -1.50 -7.51 11.15
N ALA A 26 -2.48 -7.02 10.39
CA ALA A 26 -2.23 -6.30 9.14
C ALA A 26 -1.79 -4.85 9.43
N VAL A 27 -0.72 -4.42 8.75
CA VAL A 27 -0.23 -3.05 8.67
C VAL A 27 -0.49 -2.54 7.25
N GLU A 28 -1.44 -1.61 7.11
CA GLU A 28 -2.15 -1.39 5.85
C GLU A 28 -2.36 0.11 5.48
N PRO A 29 -1.29 0.94 5.46
CA PRO A 29 -1.44 2.34 5.08
C PRO A 29 -1.96 2.50 3.64
N GLY A 30 -2.92 3.41 3.47
CA GLY A 30 -3.47 3.73 2.15
C GLY A 30 -3.76 5.22 1.96
N LEU A 31 -3.64 5.66 0.71
CA LEU A 31 -3.99 7.00 0.25
C LEU A 31 -5.04 6.87 -0.86
N TYR A 32 -6.14 7.57 -0.69
CA TYR A 32 -7.25 7.59 -1.65
C TYR A 32 -7.56 9.04 -1.98
N ILE A 33 -7.34 9.41 -3.23
CA ILE A 33 -7.46 10.79 -3.70
C ILE A 33 -8.80 10.93 -4.43
N PRO A 34 -9.67 11.85 -4.01
CA PRO A 34 -10.94 12.11 -4.68
C PRO A 34 -10.74 12.43 -6.17
N ASP A 35 -11.74 12.11 -6.99
CA ASP A 35 -11.74 12.48 -8.41
C ASP A 35 -12.18 13.94 -8.58
N GLU A 36 -11.32 14.86 -8.13
CA GLU A 36 -11.54 16.31 -8.21
C GLU A 36 -10.35 16.97 -8.92
N GLU A 37 -10.64 18.00 -9.73
CA GLU A 37 -9.65 18.67 -10.57
C GLU A 37 -8.46 19.25 -9.79
N GLN A 38 -8.70 19.71 -8.55
CA GLN A 38 -7.67 20.27 -7.67
C GLN A 38 -6.51 19.31 -7.35
N TYR A 39 -6.72 18.00 -7.49
CA TYR A 39 -5.69 16.98 -7.26
C TYR A 39 -4.87 16.65 -8.52
N GLY A 40 -5.16 17.31 -9.65
CA GLY A 40 -4.38 17.21 -10.89
C GLY A 40 -4.21 15.77 -11.38
N ALA A 41 -2.96 15.37 -11.63
CA ALA A 41 -2.61 14.05 -12.14
C ALA A 41 -2.93 12.89 -11.17
N PHE A 42 -3.14 13.19 -9.89
CA PHE A 42 -3.38 12.20 -8.86
C PHE A 42 -4.87 11.98 -8.55
N ARG A 43 -5.76 12.77 -9.15
CA ARG A 43 -7.21 12.65 -8.92
C ARG A 43 -7.69 11.23 -9.26
N GLY A 44 -8.53 10.66 -8.41
CA GLY A 44 -9.06 9.31 -8.58
C GLY A 44 -8.06 8.17 -8.31
N LEU A 45 -6.83 8.47 -7.90
CA LEU A 45 -5.83 7.45 -7.53
C LEU A 45 -6.14 6.90 -6.13
N GLY A 46 -6.09 5.57 -6.00
CA GLY A 46 -6.15 4.87 -4.72
C GLY A 46 -5.04 3.84 -4.63
N VAL A 47 -4.23 3.89 -3.57
CA VAL A 47 -3.14 2.95 -3.30
C VAL A 47 -3.18 2.54 -1.84
N ARG A 48 -3.01 1.24 -1.58
CA ARG A 48 -2.77 0.69 -0.24
C ARG A 48 -1.70 -0.38 -0.37
N ILE A 49 -0.71 -0.32 0.51
CA ILE A 49 0.28 -1.39 0.68
C ILE A 49 0.01 -2.01 2.03
N GLU A 50 -0.05 -3.33 2.07
CA GLU A 50 -0.51 -4.08 3.24
C GLU A 50 0.38 -5.29 3.47
N ASP A 51 0.84 -5.43 4.72
CA ASP A 51 1.67 -6.53 5.16
C ASP A 51 1.13 -7.18 6.43
N ASP A 52 1.32 -8.49 6.54
CA ASP A 52 1.01 -9.28 7.72
C ASP A 52 2.21 -9.30 8.66
N VAL A 53 2.03 -8.79 9.89
CA VAL A 53 3.11 -8.60 10.85
C VAL A 53 2.89 -9.42 12.11
N LEU A 54 3.85 -10.30 12.41
CA LEU A 54 3.95 -11.02 13.67
C LEU A 54 4.80 -10.23 14.68
N ILE A 55 4.23 -9.95 15.85
CA ILE A 55 4.96 -9.35 16.96
C ILE A 55 5.77 -10.42 17.68
N THR A 56 7.05 -10.15 17.91
CA THR A 56 7.94 -11.06 18.66
C THR A 56 8.74 -10.31 19.72
N ASN A 57 9.36 -11.07 20.63
CA ASN A 57 10.29 -10.53 21.63
C ASN A 57 11.54 -9.84 21.04
N LYS A 58 11.85 -10.08 19.75
CA LYS A 58 13.04 -9.53 19.07
C LYS A 58 12.70 -8.37 18.11
N GLY A 59 11.44 -7.97 18.04
CA GLY A 59 10.91 -7.04 17.06
C GLY A 59 9.84 -7.68 16.15
N PRO A 60 9.15 -6.87 15.34
CA PRO A 60 8.17 -7.37 14.39
C PRO A 60 8.84 -8.19 13.27
N VAL A 61 8.13 -9.20 12.78
CA VAL A 61 8.49 -10.00 11.61
C VAL A 61 7.40 -9.84 10.56
N VAL A 62 7.78 -9.45 9.35
CA VAL A 62 6.87 -9.34 8.21
C VAL A 62 6.71 -10.72 7.58
N LEU A 63 5.51 -11.30 7.66
CA LEU A 63 5.20 -12.64 7.16
C LEU A 63 5.01 -12.66 5.64
N SER A 64 4.56 -11.54 5.07
CA SER A 64 4.33 -11.31 3.64
C SER A 64 5.51 -10.66 2.91
N GLY A 65 6.66 -10.50 3.57
CA GLY A 65 7.79 -9.70 3.07
C GLY A 65 8.52 -10.28 1.84
N GLU A 66 8.12 -11.45 1.36
CA GLU A 66 8.59 -12.00 0.07
C GLU A 66 7.82 -11.39 -1.12
N LEU A 67 6.70 -10.71 -0.88
CA LEU A 67 5.93 -10.05 -1.92
C LEU A 67 6.60 -8.72 -2.32
N PRO A 68 6.76 -8.44 -3.62
CA PRO A 68 7.34 -7.19 -4.10
C PRO A 68 6.37 -6.03 -3.87
N VAL A 69 6.90 -4.93 -3.34
CA VAL A 69 6.14 -3.68 -3.10
C VAL A 69 6.75 -2.47 -3.79
N GLU A 70 8.02 -2.57 -4.17
CA GLU A 70 8.70 -1.52 -4.94
C GLU A 70 8.19 -1.52 -6.38
N ALA A 71 8.00 -0.32 -6.93
CA ALA A 71 7.41 -0.15 -8.26
C ALA A 71 8.20 -0.91 -9.33
N GLU A 72 9.53 -0.84 -9.28
CA GLU A 72 10.43 -1.49 -10.22
C GLU A 72 10.33 -3.03 -10.17
N GLU A 73 10.16 -3.60 -8.98
CA GLU A 73 10.01 -5.05 -8.80
C GLU A 73 8.67 -5.54 -9.35
N ILE A 74 7.61 -4.77 -9.11
CA ILE A 74 6.27 -5.06 -9.65
C ILE A 74 6.29 -4.95 -11.18
N GLU A 75 6.88 -3.90 -11.74
CA GLU A 75 7.01 -3.69 -13.18
C GLU A 75 7.83 -4.81 -13.85
N ALA A 76 8.85 -5.33 -13.17
CA ALA A 76 9.65 -6.45 -13.68
C ALA A 76 8.84 -7.76 -13.77
N ILE A 77 7.85 -7.97 -12.89
CA ILE A 77 7.03 -9.19 -12.85
C ILE A 77 5.85 -9.10 -13.82
N VAL A 78 5.13 -7.98 -13.81
CA VAL A 78 3.97 -7.76 -14.70
C VAL A 78 4.41 -7.49 -16.14
N GLY A 79 5.65 -7.00 -16.31
CA GLY A 79 6.16 -6.43 -17.55
C GLY A 79 5.69 -4.98 -17.73
N SER A 80 6.40 -4.21 -18.54
CA SER A 80 6.00 -2.85 -18.94
C SER A 80 4.79 -2.92 -19.89
N GLY A 81 3.61 -3.24 -19.34
CA GLY A 81 2.36 -3.44 -20.08
C GLY A 81 1.80 -2.19 -20.77
N LEU A 82 2.60 -1.13 -20.95
CA LEU A 82 2.20 0.13 -21.58
C LEU A 82 3.32 0.68 -22.49
N ASN A 83 3.76 -0.08 -23.50
CA ASN A 83 4.51 0.48 -24.63
C ASN A 83 3.70 1.50 -25.49
N GLY A 84 2.61 2.05 -24.97
CA GLY A 84 1.71 2.99 -25.65
C GLY A 84 1.23 4.17 -24.81
N LEU A 85 1.57 4.24 -23.51
CA LEU A 85 1.34 5.43 -22.68
C LEU A 85 2.68 5.83 -22.10
N ASP A 86 3.39 6.65 -22.88
CA ASP A 86 4.60 7.31 -22.45
C ASP A 86 4.27 8.21 -21.24
N TYR A 87 4.53 7.69 -20.04
CA TYR A 87 4.31 8.39 -18.78
C TYR A 87 5.19 9.65 -18.69
N ALA A 88 6.37 9.65 -19.33
CA ALA A 88 7.25 10.82 -19.38
C ALA A 88 6.62 11.95 -20.22
N ALA A 89 6.03 11.63 -21.36
CA ALA A 89 5.29 12.60 -22.19
C ALA A 89 3.99 13.12 -21.55
N SER A 90 3.48 12.44 -20.53
CA SER A 90 2.31 12.88 -19.77
C SER A 90 2.70 13.86 -18.66
N PHE A 91 3.85 13.65 -18.02
CA PHE A 91 4.39 14.58 -17.02
C PHE A 91 4.84 15.91 -17.63
N GLU A 92 5.48 15.89 -18.81
CA GLU A 92 5.87 17.13 -19.51
C GLU A 92 4.65 17.95 -19.99
N ARG A 93 3.54 17.29 -20.36
CA ARG A 93 2.30 17.97 -20.76
C ARG A 93 1.58 18.64 -19.58
N LEU A 94 1.68 18.06 -18.39
CA LEU A 94 1.14 18.66 -17.17
C LEU A 94 1.99 19.84 -16.70
N ALA A 95 3.30 19.79 -16.89
CA ALA A 95 4.21 20.91 -16.60
C ALA A 95 4.05 22.10 -17.57
N SER A 96 3.58 21.87 -18.81
CA SER A 96 3.41 22.94 -19.81
C SER A 96 2.04 23.63 -19.77
N CYS A 97 1.07 23.13 -18.99
CA CYS A 97 -0.30 23.66 -18.98
C CYS A 97 -0.52 24.73 -17.88
N GLY A 98 0.54 25.16 -17.21
CA GLY A 98 0.55 26.19 -16.16
C GLY A 98 1.01 27.57 -16.62
N SER A 99 0.70 27.99 -17.86
CA SER A 99 0.89 29.36 -18.36
C SER A 99 -0.39 29.94 -18.92
#